data_AF-O62783-F1
#
_entry.id   AF-O62783-F1
#
_cell.length_a   1.000
_cell.length_b   1.000
_cell.length_c   1.000
_cell.angle_alpha   90.00
_cell.angle_beta   90.00
_cell.angle_gamma   90.00
#
_symmetry.space_group_name_H-M   'P 1'
#
loop_
_entity.id
_entity.type
_entity.pdbx_description
1 polymer ?
#
loop_
_entity_poly.entity_id
_entity_poly.type
_entity_poly.pdbx_seq_one_letter_code
_entity_poly.pdbx_strand_id
1 'polypeptide(L)'
;IPICTLKNFPNAIEHTLQWARDEFEGLFKQPAENVNQYLTDPKFVERTLRLAGTQPLEVLEAIHQSLVLQRPQDWADCVSWACLHWHSQYANNIR
;
A
#
# COMPACT_ATOMS: atom_id res chain seq x y z
N ILE A 1 -5.57 17.81 -7.07
CA ILE A 1 -6.66 17.02 -7.71
C ILE A 1 -7.54 16.49 -6.59
N PRO A 2 -8.87 16.65 -6.63
CA PRO A 2 -9.75 16.10 -5.60
C PRO A 2 -9.56 14.58 -5.46
N ILE A 3 -9.57 14.06 -4.23
CA ILE A 3 -9.31 12.63 -3.97
C ILE A 3 -10.27 11.73 -4.77
N CYS A 4 -11.56 12.11 -4.87
CA CYS A 4 -12.53 11.34 -5.65
C CYS A 4 -12.21 11.31 -7.16
N THR A 5 -11.69 12.40 -7.71
CA THR A 5 -11.25 12.47 -9.12
C THR A 5 -10.02 11.61 -9.34
N LEU A 6 -9.11 11.56 -8.36
CA LEU A 6 -7.90 10.77 -8.46
C LEU A 6 -8.16 9.26 -8.30
N LYS A 7 -9.03 8.88 -7.36
CA LYS A 7 -9.26 7.47 -6.99
C LYS A 7 -10.36 6.78 -7.79
N ASN A 8 -11.40 7.50 -8.20
CA ASN A 8 -12.62 6.88 -8.75
C ASN A 8 -13.02 7.41 -10.13
N PHE A 9 -12.78 8.69 -10.40
CA PHE A 9 -13.28 9.35 -11.63
C PHE A 9 -12.19 10.11 -12.40
N PRO A 10 -11.10 9.45 -12.84
CA PRO A 10 -10.09 10.10 -13.66
C PRO A 10 -10.65 10.40 -15.07
N ASN A 11 -10.38 11.60 -15.57
CA ASN A 11 -10.84 12.06 -16.89
C ASN A 11 -9.74 12.74 -17.72
N ALA A 12 -8.51 12.79 -17.18
CA ALA A 12 -7.34 13.37 -17.81
C ALA A 12 -6.11 12.52 -17.47
N ILE A 13 -5.11 12.51 -18.36
CA ILE A 13 -3.92 11.65 -18.22
C ILE A 13 -3.09 12.02 -16.98
N GLU A 14 -3.13 13.28 -16.57
CA GLU A 14 -2.45 13.79 -15.38
C GLU A 14 -2.99 13.12 -14.10
N HIS A 15 -4.27 12.76 -14.08
CA HIS A 15 -4.88 12.07 -12.94
C HIS A 15 -4.34 10.65 -12.83
N THR A 16 -4.20 9.94 -13.95
CA THR A 16 -3.64 8.58 -13.94
C THR A 16 -2.16 8.57 -13.63
N LEU A 17 -1.41 9.59 -14.08
CA LEU A 17 0.02 9.74 -13.74
C LEU A 17 0.22 10.03 -12.26
N GLN A 18 -0.61 10.88 -11.67
CA GLN A 18 -0.58 11.14 -10.24
C GLN A 18 -0.97 9.88 -9.44
N TRP A 19 -2.01 9.16 -9.87
CA TRP A 19 -2.40 7.89 -9.24
C TRP A 19 -1.26 6.87 -9.29
N ALA A 20 -0.58 6.72 -10.43
CA ALA A 20 0.52 5.79 -10.58
C ALA A 20 1.72 6.13 -9.67
N ARG A 21 1.97 7.44 -9.45
CA ARG A 21 2.98 7.89 -8.50
C ARG A 21 2.61 7.53 -7.06
N ASP A 22 1.35 7.76 -6.68
CA ASP A 22 0.86 7.45 -5.34
C ASP A 22 0.89 5.93 -5.08
N GLU A 23 0.53 5.12 -6.08
CA GLU A 23 0.68 3.65 -6.05
C GLU A 23 2.14 3.22 -5.85
N PHE A 24 3.09 3.82 -6.57
CA PHE A 24 4.50 3.47 -6.43
C PHE A 24 4.99 3.70 -4.99
N GLU A 25 4.69 4.87 -4.41
CA GLU A 25 5.06 5.19 -3.02
C GLU A 25 4.36 4.26 -2.02
N GLY A 26 3.07 3.97 -2.25
CA GLY A 26 2.25 3.11 -1.38
C GLY A 26 2.63 1.63 -1.43
N LEU A 27 3.16 1.13 -2.55
CA LEU A 27 3.56 -0.27 -2.70
C LEU A 27 5.01 -0.52 -2.30
N PHE A 28 5.93 0.33 -2.73
CA PHE A 28 7.36 0.01 -2.71
C PHE A 28 8.18 0.78 -1.68
N LYS A 29 7.60 1.81 -1.04
CA LYS A 29 8.31 2.63 -0.06
C LYS A 29 7.66 2.63 1.31
N GLN A 30 6.41 3.07 1.41
CA GLN A 30 5.74 3.21 2.71
C GLN A 30 5.68 1.90 3.51
N PRO A 31 5.34 0.73 2.93
CA PRO A 31 5.29 -0.52 3.69
C PRO A 31 6.68 -0.92 4.22
N ALA A 32 7.73 -0.76 3.40
CA ALA A 32 9.09 -1.06 3.80
C ALA A 32 9.60 -0.12 4.91
N GLU A 33 9.31 1.18 4.82
CA GLU A 33 9.63 2.15 5.88
C GLU A 33 8.91 1.79 7.19
N ASN A 34 7.62 1.46 7.13
CA ASN A 34 6.84 1.06 8.30
C ASN A 34 7.36 -0.23 8.94
N VAL A 35 7.70 -1.25 8.13
CA VAL A 35 8.31 -2.49 8.62
C VAL A 35 9.66 -2.21 9.29
N ASN A 36 10.51 -1.40 8.66
CA ASN A 36 11.81 -1.05 9.25
C ASN A 36 11.64 -0.33 10.60
N GLN A 37 10.74 0.64 10.69
CA GLN A 37 10.46 1.33 11.96
C GLN A 37 9.86 0.39 13.01
N TYR A 38 8.95 -0.50 12.62
CA TYR A 38 8.37 -1.50 13.50
C TYR A 38 9.43 -2.44 14.10
N LEU A 39 10.43 -2.84 13.30
CA LEU A 39 11.50 -3.73 13.74
C LEU A 39 12.60 -3.02 14.56
N THR A 40 12.75 -1.70 14.42
CA THR A 40 13.87 -0.95 15.01
C THR A 40 13.49 -0.05 16.17
N ASP A 41 12.26 0.47 16.20
CA ASP A 41 11.80 1.40 17.23
C ASP A 41 10.77 0.72 18.16
N PRO A 42 11.13 0.43 19.43
CA PRO A 42 10.23 -0.20 20.39
C PRO A 42 8.95 0.61 20.68
N LYS A 43 8.96 1.92 20.43
CA LYS A 43 7.81 2.81 20.63
C LYS A 43 6.94 2.97 19.39
N PHE A 44 7.30 2.32 18.27
CA PHE A 44 6.56 2.45 17.02
C PHE A 44 5.08 2.10 17.19
N VAL A 45 4.78 0.94 17.78
CA VAL A 45 3.39 0.48 17.98
C VAL A 45 2.59 1.48 18.82
N GLU A 46 3.16 1.98 19.92
CA GLU A 46 2.50 2.99 20.77
C GLU A 46 2.20 4.28 19.98
N ARG A 47 3.13 4.76 19.17
CA ARG A 47 2.91 5.94 18.32
C ARG A 47 1.86 5.70 17.24
N THR A 48 1.91 4.54 16.59
CA THR A 48 0.95 4.18 15.52
C THR A 48 -0.47 4.09 16.06
N LEU A 49 -0.66 3.55 17.28
CA LEU A 49 -1.97 3.49 17.94
C LEU A 49 -2.54 4.86 18.33
N ARG A 50 -1.73 5.92 18.34
CA ARG A 50 -2.16 7.30 18.60
C ARG A 50 -2.53 8.07 17.32
N LEU A 51 -2.37 7.48 16.14
CA LEU A 51 -2.78 8.10 14.89
C LEU A 51 -4.31 8.23 14.81
N ALA A 52 -4.78 9.17 14.00
CA ALA A 52 -6.20 9.49 13.91
C ALA A 52 -6.97 8.52 12.99
N GLY A 53 -8.21 8.21 13.38
CA GLY A 53 -9.15 7.48 12.52
C GLY A 53 -8.70 6.05 12.20
N THR A 54 -8.68 5.72 10.91
CA THR A 54 -8.33 4.37 10.39
C THR A 54 -6.83 4.15 10.20
N GLN A 55 -6.01 5.20 10.33
CA GLN A 55 -4.57 5.12 10.09
C GLN A 55 -3.84 4.06 10.94
N PRO A 56 -4.15 3.87 12.25
CA PRO A 56 -3.50 2.81 13.02
C PRO A 56 -3.73 1.42 12.41
N LEU A 57 -4.95 1.15 11.95
CA LEU A 57 -5.31 -0.14 11.36
C LEU A 57 -4.60 -0.32 10.01
N GLU A 58 -4.66 0.70 9.14
CA GLU A 58 -4.01 0.67 7.82
C GLU A 58 -2.51 0.39 7.91
N VAL A 59 -1.81 1.04 8.85
CA VAL A 59 -0.36 0.84 9.06
C VAL A 59 -0.05 -0.56 9.59
N LEU A 60 -0.79 -1.03 10.59
CA LEU A 60 -0.54 -2.34 11.19
C LEU A 60 -0.90 -3.49 10.23
N GLU A 61 -1.96 -3.34 9.44
CA GLU A 61 -2.31 -4.29 8.39
C GLU A 61 -1.24 -4.33 7.30
N ALA A 62 -0.72 -3.18 6.85
CA ALA A 62 0.36 -3.13 5.86
C ALA A 62 1.63 -3.86 6.35
N ILE A 63 1.98 -3.72 7.64
CA ILE A 63 3.09 -4.45 8.26
C ILE A 63 2.81 -5.95 8.29
N HIS A 64 1.61 -6.36 8.70
CA HIS A 64 1.23 -7.77 8.75
C HIS A 64 1.25 -8.42 7.35
N GLN A 65 0.74 -7.71 6.34
CA GLN A 65 0.82 -8.12 4.94
C GLN A 65 2.29 -8.32 4.51
N SER A 66 3.15 -7.36 4.81
CA SER A 66 4.55 -7.36 4.38
C SER A 66 5.42 -8.41 5.09
N LEU A 67 5.16 -8.68 6.37
CA LEU A 67 5.97 -9.60 7.18
C LEU A 67 5.50 -11.06 7.12
N VAL A 68 4.20 -11.29 6.87
CA VAL A 68 3.58 -12.61 6.98
C VAL A 68 2.89 -13.03 5.69
N LEU A 69 1.85 -12.31 5.26
CA LEU A 69 0.93 -12.81 4.23
C LEU A 69 1.50 -12.76 2.81
N GLN A 70 2.24 -11.70 2.49
CA GLN A 70 2.77 -11.41 1.16
C GLN A 70 4.29 -11.32 1.16
N ARG A 71 4.97 -11.98 2.11
CA ARG A 71 6.43 -12.02 2.16
C ARG A 71 6.95 -13.02 1.13
N PRO A 72 7.52 -12.57 -0.01
CA PRO A 72 8.02 -13.49 -1.03
C PRO A 72 9.23 -14.27 -0.50
N GLN A 73 9.33 -15.56 -0.84
CA GLN A 73 10.50 -16.39 -0.55
C GLN A 73 11.39 -16.55 -1.79
N ASP A 74 10.81 -16.43 -2.98
CA ASP A 74 11.53 -16.49 -4.25
C ASP A 74 11.00 -15.48 -5.28
N TRP A 75 11.57 -15.54 -6.48
CA TRP A 75 11.17 -14.69 -7.60
C TRP A 75 9.76 -14.99 -8.12
N ALA A 76 9.33 -16.25 -8.10
CA ALA A 76 8.03 -16.66 -8.61
C ALA A 76 6.89 -16.11 -7.74
N ASP A 77 7.10 -16.01 -6.43
CA ASP A 77 6.20 -15.33 -5.51
C ASP A 77 6.01 -13.86 -5.88
N CYS A 78 7.09 -13.14 -6.20
CA CYS A 78 7.02 -11.74 -6.64
C CYS A 78 6.21 -11.57 -7.93
N VAL A 79 6.38 -12.46 -8.90
CA VAL A 79 5.61 -12.43 -10.16
C VAL A 79 4.13 -12.71 -9.89
N SER A 80 3.83 -13.65 -8.99
CA SER A 80 2.46 -13.98 -8.60
C SER A 80 1.80 -12.80 -7.88
N TRP A 81 2.51 -12.15 -6.95
CA TRP A 81 2.05 -10.94 -6.27
C TRP A 81 1.73 -9.82 -7.27
N ALA A 82 2.61 -9.56 -8.24
CA ALA A 82 2.39 -8.53 -9.25
C ALA A 82 1.14 -8.82 -10.10
N CYS A 83 0.90 -10.08 -10.45
CA CYS A 83 -0.29 -10.50 -11.19
C CYS A 83 -1.57 -10.31 -10.36
N LEU A 84 -1.55 -10.66 -9.08
CA LEU A 84 -2.68 -10.45 -8.16
C LEU A 84 -2.97 -8.96 -7.96
N HIS A 85 -1.94 -8.14 -7.79
CA HIS A 85 -2.09 -6.68 -7.67
C HIS A 85 -2.68 -6.06 -8.93
N TRP A 86 -2.23 -6.52 -10.11
CA TRP A 86 -2.79 -6.09 -11.39
C TRP A 86 -4.30 -6.40 -11.48
N HIS A 87 -4.71 -7.61 -11.10
CA HIS A 87 -6.13 -7.97 -11.07
C HIS A 87 -6.91 -7.12 -10.06
N SER A 88 -6.33 -6.83 -8.90
CA SER A 88 -6.94 -5.97 -7.89
C SER A 88 -7.23 -4.57 -8.46
N GLN A 89 -6.21 -3.89 -9.00
CA GLN A 89 -6.32 -2.50 -9.42
C GLN A 89 -7.10 -2.29 -10.73
N TYR A 90 -6.93 -3.19 -11.70
CA TYR A 90 -7.43 -2.98 -13.06
C TYR A 90 -8.64 -3.85 -13.42
N ALA A 91 -9.09 -4.72 -12.50
CA ALA A 91 -10.29 -5.53 -12.71
C ALA A 91 -11.23 -5.52 -11.49
N ASN A 92 -10.76 -5.94 -10.31
CA ASN A 92 -11.62 -6.12 -9.14
C ASN A 92 -12.18 -4.79 -8.62
N ASN A 93 -11.33 -3.77 -8.50
CA ASN A 93 -11.74 -2.44 -8.02
C ASN A 93 -12.58 -1.65 -9.04
N ILE A 94 -12.65 -2.12 -10.29
CA ILE A 94 -13.40 -1.48 -11.38
C ILE A 94 -14.81 -2.10 -11.55
N ARG A 95 -14.99 -3.34 -11.10
CA ARG A 95 -16.26 -4.08 -11.19
C ARG A 95 -17.21 -3.73 -10.05
#